data_AF-A0A528U3L5-F1
#
_entry.id   AF-A0A528U3L5-F1
#
_cell.length_a   1.000
_cell.length_b   1.000
_cell.length_c   1.000
_cell.angle_alpha   90.00
_cell.angle_beta   90.00
_cell.angle_gamma   90.00
#
_symmetry.space_group_name_H-M   'P 1'
#
loop_
_entity.id
_entity.type
_entity.pdbx_description
1 polymer ?
#
loop_
_entity_poly.entity_id
_entity_poly.type
_entity_poly.pdbx_seq_one_letter_code
_entity_poly.pdbx_strand_id
1 'polypeptide(L)'
;MARRVSGRSHGDLRTADTRAKVRDNYRPSRDEILRYIAENPDRSGKRDIAKAFALRGEDRIWLKDILRDLQDEGLLTKERKRLARVGAVAHVAVLDIFGRDADGVLLAHPTEAVGNGEPPVIAIRVSRGGGPTPGIGDRVLAKTFPTDDATGPAYTGRVMKIFEKRTDAVLGVFRVLQDGTFRIEPVERRQPELVVDKEFQNGAKNGDLVEVEPARASRYGLPKAKVLTVLGSLTNEKAVSMIAIHAHDIPHIFPADVIAEAEAVKPATLAGREDWRKLPLVTIDPADAKDHDDAVFAISDPDEKNPGGVVVTVAIADVAAYVRYGTALDREALKRGNSVYFPDRVVPMLPERISNDLCSLRDGQDRPALAVRMTFSADGRKLRHSFHRIMMKSAA
;
A
#
# COMPACT_ATOMS: atom_id res chain seq x y z
N MET A 1 -36.87 24.27 -76.53
CA MET A 1 -35.77 23.95 -77.47
C MET A 1 -35.32 22.52 -77.20
N ALA A 2 -35.20 21.72 -78.27
CA ALA A 2 -34.63 20.37 -78.45
C ALA A 2 -34.41 19.46 -77.21
N ARG A 3 -34.99 18.26 -77.04
CA ARG A 3 -35.30 17.05 -77.87
C ARG A 3 -34.48 15.85 -77.35
N ARG A 4 -35.21 14.78 -76.96
CA ARG A 4 -34.92 13.33 -77.11
C ARG A 4 -33.76 12.72 -76.28
N VAL A 5 -33.68 11.44 -75.94
CA VAL A 5 -34.56 10.25 -75.73
C VAL A 5 -33.60 9.14 -75.24
N SER A 6 -34.07 8.26 -74.34
CA SER A 6 -33.67 6.87 -74.01
C SER A 6 -32.25 6.31 -74.25
N GLY A 7 -31.81 5.40 -73.37
CA GLY A 7 -31.11 4.18 -73.80
C GLY A 7 -30.07 3.61 -72.84
N ARG A 8 -30.35 2.43 -72.27
CA ARG A 8 -29.33 1.50 -71.72
C ARG A 8 -28.55 0.86 -72.87
N SER A 9 -27.24 0.62 -72.69
CA SER A 9 -26.54 -0.51 -73.32
C SER A 9 -25.27 -0.88 -72.55
N HIS A 10 -25.08 -2.18 -72.36
CA HIS A 10 -23.85 -2.87 -71.97
C HIS A 10 -22.71 -2.62 -72.97
N GLY A 11 -21.46 -2.81 -72.51
CA GLY A 11 -20.29 -2.96 -73.39
C GLY A 11 -18.98 -2.83 -72.62
N ASP A 12 -18.44 -3.98 -72.23
CA ASP A 12 -17.14 -4.16 -71.57
C ASP A 12 -15.97 -3.94 -72.55
N LEU A 13 -14.77 -3.69 -72.00
CA LEU A 13 -13.42 -4.07 -72.48
C LEU A 13 -12.36 -2.95 -72.37
N ARG A 14 -11.52 -3.14 -71.34
CA ARG A 14 -10.04 -3.06 -71.37
C ARG A 14 -9.40 -2.01 -72.29
N THR A 15 -8.84 -0.98 -71.68
CA THR A 15 -7.49 -0.52 -72.02
C THR A 15 -6.80 -0.02 -70.76
N ALA A 16 -5.76 -0.77 -70.37
CA ALA A 16 -4.86 -0.42 -69.29
C ALA A 16 -4.00 0.77 -69.74
N ASP A 17 -4.03 1.85 -68.95
CA ASP A 17 -3.02 2.90 -69.04
C ASP A 17 -2.09 2.80 -67.82
N THR A 18 -0.92 2.25 -68.09
CA THR A 18 0.19 2.04 -67.17
C THR A 18 0.93 3.36 -66.93
N ARG A 19 0.62 4.05 -65.82
CA ARG A 19 1.58 4.95 -65.18
C ARG A 19 2.34 4.19 -64.10
N ALA A 20 3.54 3.76 -64.45
CA ALA A 20 4.54 3.21 -63.55
C ALA A 20 4.81 4.20 -62.41
N LYS A 21 4.37 3.85 -61.19
CA LYS A 21 4.79 4.53 -59.96
C LYS A 21 6.24 4.16 -59.68
N VAL A 22 7.08 5.18 -59.59
CA VAL A 22 8.47 5.11 -59.11
C VAL A 22 8.51 4.32 -57.79
N ARG A 23 9.39 3.30 -57.72
CA ARG A 23 9.67 2.55 -56.48
C ARG A 23 10.50 3.45 -55.56
N ASP A 24 9.86 4.09 -54.59
CA ASP A 24 10.58 4.53 -53.40
C ASP A 24 10.90 3.28 -52.57
N ASN A 25 12.16 2.84 -52.63
CA ASN A 25 12.72 1.86 -51.70
C ASN A 25 12.93 2.54 -50.32
N TYR A 26 11.85 3.01 -49.70
CA TYR A 26 11.90 3.61 -48.37
C TYR A 26 11.98 2.51 -47.32
N ARG A 27 13.08 2.47 -46.55
CA ARG A 27 13.21 1.63 -45.36
C ARG A 27 13.24 2.54 -44.13
N PRO A 28 12.34 2.34 -43.15
CA PRO A 28 12.32 3.14 -41.95
C PRO A 28 13.61 2.97 -41.14
N SER A 29 14.02 4.01 -40.41
CA SER A 29 15.17 3.90 -39.51
C SER A 29 14.86 3.01 -38.30
N ARG A 30 15.90 2.58 -37.57
CA ARG A 30 15.76 1.84 -36.31
C ARG A 30 14.87 2.59 -35.31
N ASP A 31 15.11 3.89 -35.16
CA ASP A 31 14.35 4.76 -34.25
C ASP A 31 12.90 4.92 -34.68
N GLU A 32 12.62 4.98 -35.99
CA GLU A 32 11.26 5.04 -36.52
C GLU A 32 10.46 3.77 -36.23
N ILE A 33 11.09 2.60 -36.32
CA ILE A 33 10.46 1.32 -35.97
C ILE A 33 10.17 1.27 -34.47
N LEU A 34 11.15 1.63 -33.64
CA LEU A 34 10.99 1.63 -32.19
C LEU A 34 9.94 2.64 -31.72
N ARG A 35 9.87 3.82 -32.34
CA ARG A 35 8.85 4.85 -32.08
C ARG A 35 7.46 4.36 -32.50
N TYR A 36 7.34 3.79 -33.70
CA TYR A 36 6.07 3.23 -34.17
C TYR A 36 5.54 2.14 -33.23
N ILE A 37 6.41 1.26 -32.73
CA ILE A 37 6.04 0.22 -31.75
C ILE A 37 5.55 0.83 -30.43
N ALA A 38 6.20 1.90 -29.95
CA ALA A 38 5.82 2.60 -28.73
C ALA A 38 4.47 3.33 -28.88
N GLU A 39 4.24 4.00 -30.01
CA GLU A 39 3.02 4.75 -30.30
C GLU A 39 1.83 3.84 -30.68
N ASN A 40 2.10 2.63 -31.20
CA ASN A 40 1.09 1.71 -31.71
C ASN A 40 1.19 0.30 -31.08
N PRO A 41 1.07 0.16 -29.74
CA PRO A 41 1.22 -1.11 -29.04
C PRO A 41 0.17 -2.18 -29.44
N ASP A 42 -1.01 -1.75 -29.92
CA ASP A 42 -2.05 -2.65 -30.46
C ASP A 42 -1.75 -3.17 -31.88
N ARG A 43 -0.82 -2.52 -32.60
CA ARG A 43 -0.45 -2.77 -34.00
C ARG A 43 1.07 -2.92 -34.16
N SER A 44 1.73 -3.50 -33.16
CA SER A 44 3.18 -3.72 -33.14
C SER A 44 3.62 -5.07 -33.70
N GLY A 45 2.70 -5.84 -34.29
CA GLY A 45 3.03 -7.09 -34.95
C GLY A 45 3.80 -6.86 -36.26
N LYS A 46 4.67 -7.79 -36.65
CA LYS A 46 5.45 -7.71 -37.91
C LYS A 46 4.59 -7.38 -39.14
N ARG A 47 3.37 -7.93 -39.21
CA ARG A 47 2.43 -7.69 -40.32
C ARG A 47 1.89 -6.26 -40.31
N ASP A 48 1.66 -5.70 -39.14
CA ASP A 48 1.11 -4.36 -38.95
C ASP A 48 2.18 -3.30 -39.22
N ILE A 49 3.41 -3.51 -38.71
CA ILE A 49 4.57 -2.68 -39.02
C ILE A 49 4.85 -2.67 -40.53
N ALA A 50 4.86 -3.84 -41.18
CA ALA A 50 5.03 -3.93 -42.63
C ALA A 50 3.93 -3.21 -43.41
N LYS A 51 2.71 -3.15 -42.86
CA LYS A 51 1.58 -2.44 -43.48
C LYS A 51 1.70 -0.92 -43.30
N ALA A 52 2.11 -0.47 -42.11
CA ALA A 52 2.28 0.95 -41.79
C ALA A 52 3.37 1.62 -42.64
N PHE A 53 4.49 0.91 -42.85
CA PHE A 53 5.60 1.41 -43.68
C PHE A 53 5.54 0.94 -45.14
N ALA A 54 4.41 0.39 -45.58
CA ALA A 54 4.19 -0.09 -46.95
C ALA A 54 5.24 -1.10 -47.49
N LEU A 55 5.87 -1.89 -46.62
CA LEU A 55 6.96 -2.82 -46.94
C LEU A 55 6.44 -4.11 -47.62
N ARG A 56 7.04 -4.47 -48.77
CA ARG A 56 6.65 -5.61 -49.61
C ARG A 56 7.87 -6.43 -50.05
N GLY A 57 7.66 -7.70 -50.41
CA GLY A 57 8.71 -8.57 -50.95
C GLY A 57 9.95 -8.66 -50.04
N GLU A 58 11.12 -8.34 -50.59
CA GLU A 58 12.42 -8.37 -49.91
C GLU A 58 12.49 -7.46 -48.67
N ASP A 59 11.75 -6.35 -48.62
CA ASP A 59 11.75 -5.45 -47.46
C ASP A 59 11.10 -6.09 -46.22
N ARG A 60 10.29 -7.14 -46.39
CA ARG A 60 9.77 -7.93 -45.27
C ARG A 60 10.78 -8.89 -44.68
N ILE A 61 11.79 -9.28 -45.47
CA ILE A 61 12.93 -10.07 -45.00
C ILE A 61 13.83 -9.14 -44.18
N TRP A 62 14.16 -7.97 -44.72
CA TRP A 62 14.89 -6.93 -43.98
C TRP A 62 14.20 -6.54 -42.66
N LEU A 63 12.87 -6.33 -42.65
CA LEU A 63 12.13 -6.03 -41.42
C LEU A 63 12.22 -7.18 -40.40
N LYS A 64 12.28 -8.43 -40.86
CA LYS A 64 12.43 -9.58 -39.95
C LYS A 64 13.80 -9.54 -39.27
N ASP A 65 14.85 -9.23 -40.03
CA ASP A 65 16.22 -9.23 -39.53
C ASP A 65 16.45 -8.06 -38.58
N ILE A 66 15.99 -6.85 -38.92
CA ILE A 66 16.14 -5.68 -38.03
C ILE A 66 15.36 -5.83 -36.72
N LEU A 67 14.17 -6.47 -36.74
CA LEU A 67 13.41 -6.75 -35.52
C LEU A 67 14.06 -7.84 -34.67
N ARG A 68 14.85 -8.74 -35.28
CA ARG A 68 15.64 -9.75 -34.57
C ARG A 68 16.87 -9.08 -33.94
N ASP A 69 17.59 -8.25 -34.67
CA ASP A 69 18.72 -7.49 -34.13
C ASP A 69 18.31 -6.66 -32.91
N LEU A 70 17.17 -5.95 -32.99
CA LEU A 70 16.63 -5.19 -31.85
C LEU A 70 16.19 -6.06 -30.65
N GLN A 71 15.86 -7.34 -30.87
CA GLN A 71 15.58 -8.29 -29.79
C GLN A 71 16.88 -8.83 -29.18
N ASP A 72 17.85 -9.18 -30.02
CA ASP A 72 19.17 -9.69 -29.62
C ASP A 72 19.95 -8.60 -28.85
N GLU A 73 19.77 -7.32 -29.19
CA GLU A 73 20.29 -6.14 -28.47
C GLU A 73 19.50 -5.83 -27.17
N GLY A 74 18.43 -6.57 -26.86
CA GLY A 74 17.63 -6.36 -25.65
C GLY A 74 16.81 -5.06 -25.67
N LEU A 75 16.49 -4.51 -26.84
CA LEU A 75 15.65 -3.32 -26.98
C LEU A 75 14.17 -3.66 -27.15
N LEU A 76 13.85 -4.89 -27.58
CA LEU A 76 12.48 -5.38 -27.77
C LEU A 76 12.27 -6.74 -27.09
N THR A 77 11.14 -6.89 -26.39
CA THR A 77 10.58 -8.20 -25.99
C THR A 77 9.46 -8.60 -26.94
N LYS A 78 9.31 -9.92 -27.12
CA LYS A 78 8.24 -10.51 -27.91
C LYS A 78 7.23 -11.19 -27.01
N GLU A 79 6.06 -10.59 -26.88
CA GLU A 79 4.89 -11.22 -26.25
C GLU A 79 3.92 -11.70 -27.33
N ARG A 80 3.86 -13.03 -27.52
CA ARG A 80 3.08 -13.69 -28.58
C ARG A 80 3.43 -13.18 -29.99
N LYS A 81 2.55 -12.38 -30.60
CA LYS A 81 2.68 -11.81 -31.96
C LYS A 81 3.01 -10.30 -31.94
N ARG A 82 3.17 -9.71 -30.76
CA ARG A 82 3.41 -8.28 -30.55
C ARG A 82 4.83 -8.05 -30.04
N LEU A 83 5.39 -6.91 -30.41
CA LEU A 83 6.69 -6.46 -29.95
C LEU A 83 6.47 -5.27 -29.01
N ALA A 84 7.20 -5.23 -27.90
CA ALA A 84 7.20 -4.15 -26.92
C ALA A 84 8.65 -3.82 -26.57
N ARG A 85 8.95 -2.59 -26.14
CA ARG A 85 10.31 -2.26 -25.67
C ARG A 85 10.57 -2.94 -24.32
N VAL A 86 11.80 -3.39 -24.09
CA VAL A 86 12.21 -3.89 -22.76
C VAL A 86 12.02 -2.78 -21.73
N GLY A 87 11.29 -3.07 -20.65
CA GLY A 87 10.96 -2.08 -19.61
C GLY A 87 9.75 -1.18 -19.90
N ALA A 88 9.04 -1.37 -21.02
CA ALA A 88 7.82 -0.62 -21.30
C ALA A 88 6.63 -1.19 -20.53
N VAL A 89 5.80 -0.29 -19.99
CA VAL A 89 4.55 -0.70 -19.32
C VAL A 89 3.64 -1.37 -20.34
N ALA A 90 3.10 -2.53 -19.98
CA ALA A 90 2.14 -3.23 -20.82
C ALA A 90 0.92 -2.34 -21.10
N HIS A 91 0.48 -2.32 -22.35
CA HIS A 91 -0.60 -1.48 -22.84
C HIS A 91 -1.96 -1.71 -22.13
N VAL A 92 -2.14 -2.88 -21.52
CA VAL A 92 -3.15 -3.12 -20.50
C VAL A 92 -2.44 -3.70 -19.30
N ALA A 93 -2.53 -3.03 -18.16
CA ALA A 93 -1.83 -3.40 -16.94
C ALA A 93 -2.76 -3.29 -15.73
N VAL A 94 -2.48 -4.09 -14.72
CA VAL A 94 -3.06 -3.95 -13.39
C VAL A 94 -2.21 -2.95 -12.63
N LEU A 95 -2.85 -1.89 -12.13
CA LEU A 95 -2.19 -0.79 -11.46
C LEU A 95 -2.71 -0.64 -10.03
N ASP A 96 -1.81 -0.34 -9.10
CA ASP A 96 -2.12 0.01 -7.71
C ASP A 96 -2.00 1.52 -7.52
N ILE A 97 -3.09 2.18 -7.12
CA ILE A 97 -3.14 3.63 -6.94
C ILE A 97 -2.62 3.97 -5.54
N PHE A 98 -1.53 4.73 -5.47
CA PHE A 98 -0.84 5.00 -4.21
C PHE A 98 -1.00 6.44 -3.71
N GLY A 99 -1.33 7.39 -4.58
CA GLY A 99 -1.37 8.79 -4.17
C GLY A 99 -1.88 9.74 -5.23
N ARG A 100 -1.65 11.04 -4.99
CA ARG A 100 -1.93 12.12 -5.93
C ARG A 100 -0.72 13.03 -6.09
N ASP A 101 -0.59 13.64 -7.26
CA ASP A 101 0.37 14.74 -7.46
C ASP A 101 -0.17 16.08 -6.92
N ALA A 102 0.63 17.14 -7.09
CA ALA A 102 0.30 18.50 -6.64
C ALA A 102 -0.95 19.08 -7.33
N ASP A 103 -1.28 18.59 -8.52
CA ASP A 103 -2.46 19.00 -9.30
C ASP A 103 -3.69 18.14 -8.98
N GLY A 104 -3.56 17.17 -8.07
CA GLY A 104 -4.63 16.29 -7.62
C GLY A 104 -4.89 15.09 -8.55
N VAL A 105 -4.02 14.83 -9.52
CA VAL A 105 -4.11 13.68 -10.42
C VAL A 105 -3.66 12.42 -9.69
N LEU A 106 -4.41 11.32 -9.85
CA LEU A 106 -4.09 10.04 -9.20
C LEU A 106 -2.83 9.41 -9.84
N LEU A 107 -1.94 8.93 -8.99
CA LEU A 107 -0.71 8.24 -9.38
C LEU A 107 -0.79 6.75 -9.03
N ALA A 108 -0.28 5.91 -9.93
CA ALA A 108 -0.30 4.46 -9.78
C ALA A 108 1.02 3.80 -10.22
N HIS A 109 1.30 2.62 -9.69
CA HIS A 109 2.39 1.75 -10.15
C HIS A 109 1.82 0.45 -10.74
N PRO A 110 2.49 -0.16 -11.74
CA PRO A 110 2.18 -1.53 -12.15
C PRO A 110 2.32 -2.51 -10.99
N THR A 111 1.36 -3.42 -10.82
CA THR A 111 1.44 -4.48 -9.81
C THR A 111 2.52 -5.52 -10.14
N GLU A 112 2.80 -5.72 -11.44
CA GLU A 112 3.88 -6.59 -11.90
C GLU A 112 5.13 -5.76 -12.19
N ALA A 113 6.30 -6.20 -11.69
CA ALA A 113 7.57 -5.51 -11.88
C ALA A 113 7.93 -5.42 -13.37
N VAL A 114 8.06 -4.19 -13.88
CA VAL A 114 8.43 -3.93 -15.27
C VAL A 114 9.96 -3.79 -15.35
N GLY A 115 10.66 -4.93 -15.26
CA GLY A 115 12.14 -4.99 -15.28
C GLY A 115 12.80 -4.88 -13.90
N ASN A 116 14.12 -4.62 -13.88
CA ASN A 116 14.97 -4.63 -12.68
C ASN A 116 15.15 -3.23 -12.02
N GLY A 117 14.28 -2.26 -12.33
CA GLY A 117 14.38 -0.88 -11.83
C GLY A 117 13.20 -0.47 -10.92
N GLU A 118 13.18 0.79 -10.48
CA GLU A 118 12.01 1.35 -9.79
C GLU A 118 10.76 1.27 -10.68
N PRO A 119 9.61 0.86 -10.14
CA PRO A 119 8.40 0.69 -10.93
C PRO A 119 7.96 2.05 -11.50
N PRO A 120 7.67 2.15 -12.81
CA PRO A 120 7.32 3.41 -13.44
C PRO A 120 6.03 3.98 -12.83
N VAL A 121 6.01 5.29 -12.59
CA VAL A 121 4.81 6.02 -12.14
C VAL A 121 3.90 6.25 -13.33
N ILE A 122 2.59 6.07 -13.14
CA ILE A 122 1.56 6.25 -14.16
C ILE A 122 0.50 7.22 -13.64
N ALA A 123 0.22 8.28 -14.39
CA ALA A 123 -0.85 9.23 -14.08
C ALA A 123 -2.21 8.74 -14.60
N ILE A 124 -3.20 8.61 -13.72
CA ILE A 124 -4.53 8.12 -14.06
C ILE A 124 -5.42 9.27 -14.58
N ARG A 125 -5.82 9.16 -15.85
CA ARG A 125 -6.75 10.11 -16.49
C ARG A 125 -8.19 9.71 -16.17
N VAL A 126 -8.89 10.57 -15.43
CA VAL A 126 -10.32 10.41 -15.18
C VAL A 126 -11.10 10.76 -16.44
N SER A 127 -11.88 9.81 -16.97
CA SER A 127 -12.67 10.03 -18.19
C SER A 127 -13.90 10.87 -17.86
N ARG A 128 -14.10 12.01 -18.53
CA ARG A 128 -15.25 12.94 -18.39
C ARG A 128 -16.63 12.36 -18.79
N GLY A 129 -16.79 11.05 -18.90
CA GLY A 129 -17.93 10.38 -19.53
C GLY A 129 -18.49 9.17 -18.77
N GLY A 130 -18.53 9.21 -17.44
CA GLY A 130 -19.22 8.19 -16.64
C GLY A 130 -18.48 6.85 -16.48
N GLY A 131 -17.14 6.88 -16.42
CA GLY A 131 -16.34 5.70 -16.08
C GLY A 131 -16.28 5.43 -14.58
N PRO A 132 -15.83 4.23 -14.17
CA PRO A 132 -15.54 3.93 -12.76
C PRO A 132 -14.59 5.00 -12.19
N THR A 133 -14.91 5.57 -11.02
CA THR A 133 -14.09 6.61 -10.39
C THR A 133 -13.20 5.96 -9.33
N PRO A 134 -11.89 5.81 -9.59
CA PRO A 134 -10.99 5.16 -8.66
C PRO A 134 -10.56 6.11 -7.53
N GLY A 135 -10.24 5.55 -6.37
CA GLY A 135 -9.65 6.22 -5.21
C GLY A 135 -8.21 5.79 -4.93
N ILE A 136 -7.58 6.47 -3.98
CA ILE A 136 -6.27 6.05 -3.45
C ILE A 136 -6.46 4.72 -2.71
N GLY A 137 -5.59 3.74 -2.99
CA GLY A 137 -5.67 2.38 -2.46
C GLY A 137 -6.49 1.40 -3.31
N ASP A 138 -7.09 1.86 -4.41
CA ASP A 138 -7.78 0.97 -5.35
C ASP A 138 -6.79 0.27 -6.28
N ARG A 139 -7.09 -0.98 -6.60
CA ARG A 139 -6.45 -1.72 -7.69
C ARG A 139 -7.32 -1.60 -8.94
N VAL A 140 -6.72 -1.26 -10.07
CA VAL A 140 -7.46 -1.01 -11.31
C VAL A 140 -6.86 -1.75 -12.49
N LEU A 141 -7.71 -2.24 -13.41
CA LEU A 141 -7.28 -2.61 -14.75
C LEU A 141 -7.32 -1.34 -15.60
N ALA A 142 -6.16 -0.90 -16.08
CA ALA A 142 -6.05 0.31 -16.87
C ALA A 142 -5.41 0.03 -18.23
N LYS A 143 -5.87 0.77 -19.23
CA LYS A 143 -5.21 0.89 -20.53
C LYS A 143 -4.15 1.97 -20.41
N THR A 144 -2.89 1.64 -20.65
CA THR A 144 -1.75 2.57 -20.47
C THR A 144 -1.31 3.15 -21.80
N PHE A 145 -0.84 4.39 -21.77
CA PHE A 145 -0.37 5.15 -22.92
C PHE A 145 0.92 5.87 -22.55
N PRO A 146 2.00 5.74 -23.34
CA PRO A 146 3.18 6.57 -23.14
C PRO A 146 2.86 8.05 -23.38
N THR A 147 3.55 8.94 -22.69
CA THR A 147 3.41 10.40 -22.84
C THR A 147 4.77 11.05 -23.04
N ASP A 148 4.82 12.03 -23.94
CA ASP A 148 6.02 12.82 -24.24
C ASP A 148 6.10 14.12 -23.40
N ASP A 149 5.34 14.20 -22.31
CA ASP A 149 5.30 15.38 -21.45
C ASP A 149 6.63 15.55 -20.70
N ALA A 150 7.28 16.70 -20.89
CA ALA A 150 8.60 17.01 -20.30
C ALA A 150 8.57 17.14 -18.76
N THR A 151 7.38 17.34 -18.19
CA THR A 151 7.14 17.53 -16.75
C THR A 151 5.96 16.66 -16.32
N GLY A 152 6.21 15.40 -15.98
CA GLY A 152 5.19 14.47 -15.50
C GLY A 152 5.61 13.00 -15.62
N PRO A 153 4.77 12.06 -15.16
CA PRO A 153 5.03 10.63 -15.35
C PRO A 153 5.08 10.26 -16.83
N ALA A 154 6.00 9.37 -17.21
CA ALA A 154 6.21 8.94 -18.61
C ALA A 154 5.02 8.14 -19.21
N TYR A 155 4.03 7.80 -18.39
CA TYR A 155 2.87 7.03 -18.78
C TYR A 155 1.59 7.62 -18.17
N THR A 156 0.50 7.51 -18.92
CA THR A 156 -0.85 7.77 -18.44
C THR A 156 -1.74 6.53 -18.55
N GLY A 157 -2.67 6.37 -17.63
CA GLY A 157 -3.59 5.24 -17.56
C GLY A 157 -5.05 5.68 -17.65
N ARG A 158 -5.85 5.00 -18.48
CA ARG A 158 -7.31 5.10 -18.45
C ARG A 158 -7.90 3.88 -17.79
N VAL A 159 -8.61 4.08 -16.69
CA VAL A 159 -9.27 2.98 -15.96
C VAL A 159 -10.34 2.34 -16.84
N MET A 160 -10.22 1.03 -17.00
CA MET A 160 -11.21 0.19 -17.67
C MET A 160 -12.14 -0.45 -16.64
N LYS A 161 -11.57 -0.91 -15.52
CA LYS A 161 -12.30 -1.58 -14.44
C LYS A 161 -11.60 -1.30 -13.12
N ILE A 162 -12.35 -0.95 -12.09
CA ILE A 162 -11.85 -0.97 -10.71
C ILE A 162 -12.03 -2.40 -10.21
N PHE A 163 -10.95 -3.00 -9.71
CA PHE A 163 -11.08 -4.24 -8.98
C PHE A 163 -11.68 -3.91 -7.63
N GLU A 164 -12.72 -4.66 -7.25
CA GLU A 164 -13.24 -4.61 -5.89
C GLU A 164 -12.06 -4.86 -4.95
N LYS A 165 -11.89 -3.95 -3.98
CA LYS A 165 -10.94 -4.10 -2.89
C LYS A 165 -11.13 -5.52 -2.36
N ARG A 166 -10.06 -6.31 -2.23
CA ARG A 166 -10.15 -7.62 -1.54
C ARG A 166 -10.44 -7.35 -0.06
N THR A 167 -11.69 -7.08 0.25
CA THR A 167 -12.21 -6.84 1.61
C THR A 167 -13.28 -7.84 1.99
N ASP A 168 -13.59 -8.81 1.14
CA ASP A 168 -14.60 -9.83 1.48
C ASP A 168 -13.99 -10.98 2.30
N ALA A 169 -12.77 -10.86 2.84
CA ALA A 169 -12.23 -11.89 3.72
C ALA A 169 -13.09 -11.98 4.99
N VAL A 170 -13.79 -13.10 5.15
CA VAL A 170 -14.66 -13.39 6.28
C VAL A 170 -13.90 -14.27 7.26
N LEU A 171 -14.00 -13.95 8.55
CA LEU A 171 -13.56 -14.86 9.60
C LEU A 171 -14.67 -15.80 10.01
N GLY A 172 -14.31 -17.06 10.19
CA GLY A 172 -15.21 -18.03 10.80
C GLY A 172 -14.51 -19.29 11.27
N VAL A 173 -15.30 -20.14 11.91
CA VAL A 173 -14.85 -21.39 12.49
C VAL A 173 -15.06 -22.49 11.49
N PHE A 174 -13.99 -23.19 11.15
CA PHE A 174 -14.03 -24.36 10.28
C PHE A 174 -14.67 -25.54 11.02
N ARG A 175 -15.82 -26.02 10.53
CA ARG A 175 -16.56 -27.16 11.05
C ARG A 175 -16.57 -28.30 10.05
N VAL A 176 -16.34 -29.51 10.55
CA VAL A 176 -16.57 -30.75 9.80
C VAL A 176 -17.88 -31.35 10.30
N LEU A 177 -18.91 -31.37 9.46
CA LEU A 177 -20.20 -31.97 9.78
C LEU A 177 -20.15 -33.50 9.72
N GLN A 178 -21.16 -34.16 10.30
CA GLN A 178 -21.24 -35.62 10.35
C GLN A 178 -21.33 -36.28 8.97
N ASP A 179 -21.84 -35.55 7.98
CA ASP A 179 -21.91 -35.98 6.57
C ASP A 179 -20.58 -35.78 5.81
N GLY A 180 -19.54 -35.30 6.48
CA GLY A 180 -18.21 -35.05 5.90
C GLY A 180 -18.10 -33.72 5.15
N THR A 181 -19.14 -32.88 5.15
CA THR A 181 -19.08 -31.54 4.55
C THR A 181 -18.32 -30.56 5.43
N PHE A 182 -17.66 -29.59 4.81
CA PHE A 182 -16.93 -28.54 5.50
C PHE A 182 -17.74 -27.24 5.49
N ARG A 183 -17.97 -26.68 6.66
CA ARG A 183 -18.66 -25.40 6.85
C ARG A 183 -17.79 -24.39 7.56
N ILE A 184 -18.03 -23.12 7.28
CA ILE A 184 -17.53 -22.01 8.06
C ILE A 184 -18.72 -21.38 8.76
N GLU A 185 -18.67 -21.37 10.09
CA GLU A 185 -19.56 -20.57 10.94
C GLU A 185 -18.94 -19.18 11.09
N PRO A 186 -19.49 -18.12 10.47
CA PRO A 186 -18.91 -16.79 10.58
C PRO A 186 -18.90 -16.31 12.03
N VAL A 187 -17.86 -15.56 12.42
CA VAL A 187 -17.80 -14.94 13.74
C VAL A 187 -18.96 -13.95 13.92
N GLU A 188 -19.30 -13.21 12.85
CA GLU A 188 -20.45 -12.34 12.82
C GLU A 188 -21.73 -13.13 12.58
N ARG A 189 -22.58 -13.26 13.61
CA ARG A 189 -23.86 -14.00 13.55
C ARG A 189 -24.85 -13.54 12.46
N ARG A 190 -24.65 -12.37 11.87
CA ARG A 190 -25.50 -11.83 10.78
C ARG A 190 -25.09 -12.36 9.40
N GLN A 191 -23.89 -12.91 9.26
CA GLN A 191 -23.40 -13.46 8.00
C GLN A 191 -23.86 -14.92 7.84
N PRO A 192 -24.20 -15.36 6.63
CA PRO A 192 -24.61 -16.74 6.38
C PRO A 192 -23.43 -17.70 6.53
N GLU A 193 -23.69 -18.93 6.95
CA GLU A 193 -22.72 -20.02 6.91
C GLU A 193 -22.16 -20.20 5.49
N LEU A 194 -20.88 -20.55 5.38
CA LEU A 194 -20.22 -20.80 4.10
C LEU A 194 -19.87 -22.29 3.97
N VAL A 195 -19.85 -22.80 2.75
CA VAL A 195 -19.42 -24.17 2.45
C VAL A 195 -18.05 -24.15 1.81
N VAL A 196 -17.14 -25.02 2.26
CA VAL A 196 -15.79 -25.14 1.71
C VAL A 196 -15.65 -26.48 0.98
N ASP A 197 -15.25 -26.44 -0.28
CA ASP A 197 -14.91 -27.68 -0.99
C ASP A 197 -13.56 -28.21 -0.47
N LYS A 198 -13.36 -29.54 -0.51
CA LYS A 198 -12.17 -30.18 0.07
C LYS A 198 -10.84 -29.66 -0.48
N GLU A 199 -10.81 -29.25 -1.74
CA GLU A 199 -9.65 -28.65 -2.39
C GLU A 199 -9.28 -27.26 -1.86
N PHE A 200 -10.23 -26.58 -1.21
CA PHE A 200 -10.07 -25.23 -0.66
C PHE A 200 -9.98 -25.21 0.88
N GLN A 201 -9.78 -26.37 1.50
CA GLN A 201 -9.65 -26.52 2.95
C GLN A 201 -8.36 -25.88 3.51
N ASN A 202 -7.31 -25.77 2.70
CA ASN A 202 -5.99 -25.22 3.08
C ASN A 202 -5.42 -25.78 4.41
N GLY A 203 -5.65 -27.08 4.68
CA GLY A 203 -5.16 -27.74 5.89
C GLY A 203 -5.93 -27.44 7.18
N ALA A 204 -7.03 -26.69 7.13
CA ALA A 204 -7.87 -26.39 8.28
C ALA A 204 -8.47 -27.65 8.91
N LYS A 205 -8.45 -27.74 10.24
CA LYS A 205 -9.05 -28.82 11.04
C LYS A 205 -10.35 -28.35 11.68
N ASN A 206 -11.16 -29.31 12.11
CA ASN A 206 -12.40 -29.01 12.83
C ASN A 206 -12.11 -28.19 14.11
N GLY A 207 -12.74 -27.02 14.23
CA GLY A 207 -12.54 -26.08 15.32
C GLY A 207 -11.47 -25.01 15.07
N ASP A 208 -10.79 -25.05 13.93
CA ASP A 208 -9.83 -24.00 13.55
C ASP A 208 -10.56 -22.72 13.16
N LEU A 209 -10.05 -21.59 13.64
CA LEU A 209 -10.37 -20.28 13.11
C LEU A 209 -9.65 -20.09 11.78
N VAL A 210 -10.41 -19.67 10.77
CA VAL A 210 -9.93 -19.49 9.42
C VAL A 210 -10.37 -18.15 8.84
N GLU A 211 -9.50 -17.55 8.05
CA GLU A 211 -9.82 -16.44 7.15
C GLU A 211 -10.20 -17.03 5.79
N VAL A 212 -11.39 -16.68 5.29
CA VAL A 212 -11.93 -17.25 4.06
C VAL A 212 -12.37 -16.18 3.08
N GLU A 213 -12.15 -16.43 1.80
CA GLU A 213 -12.69 -15.62 0.70
C GLU A 213 -14.02 -16.25 0.25
N PRO A 214 -15.18 -15.63 0.53
CA PRO A 214 -16.47 -16.09 0.03
C PRO A 214 -16.50 -15.91 -1.49
N ALA A 215 -16.87 -16.98 -2.18
CA ALA A 215 -17.24 -16.92 -3.57
C ALA A 215 -18.60 -16.22 -3.71
N ARG A 216 -18.85 -15.63 -4.88
CA ARG A 216 -20.15 -15.01 -5.18
C ARG A 216 -21.29 -15.97 -4.87
N ALA A 217 -22.24 -15.49 -4.06
CA ALA A 217 -23.39 -16.28 -3.66
C ALA A 217 -24.15 -16.81 -4.88
N SER A 218 -24.37 -18.13 -4.92
CA SER A 218 -25.25 -18.76 -5.89
C SER A 218 -26.69 -18.34 -5.61
N ARG A 219 -27.55 -18.39 -6.64
CA ARG A 219 -29.00 -18.11 -6.51
C ARG A 219 -29.71 -19.13 -5.59
N TYR A 220 -29.07 -20.26 -5.28
CA TYR A 220 -29.55 -21.33 -4.41
C TYR A 220 -28.40 -21.95 -3.60
N GLY A 221 -28.67 -22.28 -2.33
CA GLY A 221 -27.71 -22.91 -1.41
C GLY A 221 -26.86 -21.92 -0.61
N LEU A 222 -26.08 -22.45 0.33
CA LEU A 222 -25.09 -21.66 1.08
C LEU A 222 -23.99 -21.16 0.14
N PRO A 223 -23.44 -19.95 0.35
CA PRO A 223 -22.32 -19.46 -0.44
C PRO A 223 -21.10 -20.37 -0.23
N LYS A 224 -20.31 -20.54 -1.29
CA LYS A 224 -19.03 -21.25 -1.19
C LYS A 224 -17.94 -20.31 -0.67
N ALA A 225 -16.90 -20.84 -0.07
CA ALA A 225 -15.73 -20.06 0.32
C ALA A 225 -14.44 -20.87 0.15
N LYS A 226 -13.33 -20.15 0.02
CA LYS A 226 -11.98 -20.71 0.02
C LYS A 226 -11.24 -20.29 1.27
N VAL A 227 -10.63 -21.23 1.98
CA VAL A 227 -9.74 -20.89 3.10
C VAL A 227 -8.47 -20.23 2.56
N LEU A 228 -8.24 -18.99 2.96
CA LEU A 228 -7.02 -18.24 2.67
C LEU A 228 -5.93 -18.61 3.66
N THR A 229 -6.24 -18.54 4.96
CA THR A 229 -5.28 -18.72 6.04
C THR A 229 -5.93 -19.44 7.22
N VAL A 230 -5.21 -20.37 7.84
CA VAL A 230 -5.60 -20.98 9.12
C VAL A 230 -4.95 -20.19 10.25
N LEU A 231 -5.75 -19.52 11.07
CA LEU A 231 -5.29 -18.67 12.17
C LEU A 231 -5.04 -19.47 13.47
N GLY A 232 -5.65 -20.65 13.59
CA GLY A 232 -5.39 -21.62 14.67
C GLY A 232 -6.66 -22.10 15.38
N SER A 233 -6.53 -23.10 16.27
CA SER A 233 -7.66 -23.66 17.01
C SER A 233 -8.26 -22.66 18.01
N LEU A 234 -9.59 -22.55 18.06
CA LEU A 234 -10.34 -21.78 19.06
C LEU A 234 -10.05 -22.18 20.52
N THR A 235 -9.48 -23.35 20.75
CA THR A 235 -9.08 -23.81 22.09
C THR A 235 -7.83 -23.10 22.62
N ASN A 236 -7.24 -22.19 21.83
CA ASN A 236 -6.06 -21.40 22.19
C ASN A 236 -6.48 -19.93 22.41
N GLU A 237 -6.12 -19.34 23.55
CA GLU A 237 -6.38 -17.93 23.88
C GLU A 237 -5.94 -16.96 22.77
N LYS A 238 -4.84 -17.30 22.06
CA LYS A 238 -4.34 -16.53 20.91
C LYS A 238 -5.35 -16.40 19.77
N ALA A 239 -6.21 -17.39 19.55
CA ALA A 239 -7.21 -17.36 18.49
C ALA A 239 -8.32 -16.33 18.81
N VAL A 240 -8.73 -16.21 20.08
CA VAL A 240 -9.77 -15.27 20.49
C VAL A 240 -9.31 -13.82 20.28
N SER A 241 -8.07 -13.50 20.66
CA SER A 241 -7.51 -12.17 20.44
C SER A 241 -7.38 -11.83 18.95
N MET A 242 -6.99 -12.79 18.10
CA MET A 242 -6.96 -12.59 16.65
C MET A 242 -8.36 -12.36 16.06
N ILE A 243 -9.39 -13.05 16.55
CA ILE A 243 -10.78 -12.78 16.15
C ILE A 243 -11.14 -11.34 16.46
N ALA A 244 -10.87 -10.89 17.68
CA ALA A 244 -11.20 -9.52 18.09
C ALA A 244 -10.41 -8.48 17.28
N ILE A 245 -9.13 -8.73 17.00
CA ILE A 245 -8.29 -7.86 16.17
C ILE A 245 -8.92 -7.68 14.79
N HIS A 246 -9.33 -8.76 14.14
CA HIS A 246 -9.91 -8.69 12.80
C HIS A 246 -11.37 -8.18 12.81
N ALA A 247 -12.22 -8.66 13.73
CA ALA A 247 -13.63 -8.28 13.80
C ALA A 247 -13.84 -6.79 14.15
N HIS A 248 -12.85 -6.17 14.80
CA HIS A 248 -12.85 -4.73 15.12
C HIS A 248 -11.89 -3.93 14.24
N ASP A 249 -11.37 -4.52 13.15
CA ASP A 249 -10.43 -3.88 12.23
C ASP A 249 -9.23 -3.20 12.94
N ILE A 250 -8.74 -3.81 14.03
CA ILE A 250 -7.65 -3.28 14.82
C ILE A 250 -6.36 -3.36 13.99
N PRO A 251 -5.72 -2.21 13.66
CA PRO A 251 -4.50 -2.18 12.87
C PRO A 251 -3.34 -2.78 13.67
N HIS A 252 -3.01 -4.05 13.40
CA HIS A 252 -2.00 -4.80 14.14
C HIS A 252 -0.65 -4.94 13.42
N ILE A 253 -0.57 -4.58 12.14
CA ILE A 253 0.65 -4.64 11.33
C ILE A 253 1.12 -3.22 11.02
N PHE A 254 2.37 -2.91 11.35
CA PHE A 254 2.97 -1.62 10.99
C PHE A 254 3.37 -1.60 9.51
N PRO A 255 3.04 -0.55 8.77
CA PRO A 255 3.55 -0.32 7.42
C PRO A 255 5.09 -0.25 7.36
N ALA A 256 5.67 -0.59 6.21
CA ALA A 256 7.12 -0.67 6.03
C ALA A 256 7.83 0.69 6.17
N ASP A 257 7.20 1.77 5.73
CA ASP A 257 7.70 3.14 5.89
C ASP A 257 7.73 3.58 7.36
N VAL A 258 6.73 3.15 8.16
CA VAL A 258 6.70 3.38 9.62
C VAL A 258 7.84 2.66 10.33
N ILE A 259 8.10 1.40 9.98
CA ILE A 259 9.23 0.64 10.53
C ILE A 259 10.57 1.27 10.12
N ALA A 260 10.73 1.64 8.85
CA ALA A 260 11.95 2.28 8.37
C ALA A 260 12.20 3.62 9.08
N GLU A 261 11.16 4.43 9.29
CA GLU A 261 11.26 5.67 10.06
C GLU A 261 11.69 5.39 11.51
N ALA A 262 11.06 4.43 12.19
CA ALA A 262 11.37 4.06 13.56
C ALA A 262 12.83 3.60 13.75
N GLU A 263 13.34 2.77 12.84
CA GLU A 263 14.72 2.27 12.89
C GLU A 263 15.76 3.38 12.62
N ALA A 264 15.39 4.39 11.81
CA ALA A 264 16.26 5.53 11.52
C ALA A 264 16.34 6.55 12.67
N VAL A 265 15.43 6.48 13.66
CA VAL A 265 15.40 7.42 14.79
C VAL A 265 16.66 7.26 15.66
N LYS A 266 17.31 8.40 15.91
CA LYS A 266 18.44 8.49 16.83
C LYS A 266 17.96 8.91 18.23
N PRO A 267 18.62 8.43 19.30
CA PRO A 267 18.32 8.89 20.66
C PRO A 267 18.39 10.41 20.80
N ALA A 268 17.49 10.98 21.60
CA ALA A 268 17.48 12.41 21.86
C ALA A 268 18.75 12.84 22.62
N THR A 269 19.19 14.08 22.38
CA THR A 269 20.32 14.69 23.09
C THR A 269 19.85 15.71 24.12
N LEU A 270 20.79 16.22 24.92
CA LEU A 270 20.54 17.27 25.91
C LEU A 270 20.17 18.63 25.27
N ALA A 271 20.35 18.80 23.96
CA ALA A 271 20.04 20.08 23.29
C ALA A 271 18.57 20.48 23.47
N GLY A 272 18.35 21.71 23.95
CA GLY A 272 17.00 22.23 24.23
C GLY A 272 16.31 21.61 25.45
N ARG A 273 17.07 20.94 26.33
CA ARG A 273 16.58 20.29 27.54
C ARG A 273 17.40 20.70 28.76
N GLU A 274 16.75 20.76 29.91
CA GLU A 274 17.43 20.87 31.20
C GLU A 274 18.04 19.51 31.60
N ASP A 275 19.19 19.51 32.27
CA ASP A 275 19.84 18.29 32.75
C ASP A 275 19.37 17.93 34.15
N TRP A 276 18.47 16.96 34.26
CA TRP A 276 17.91 16.48 35.54
C TRP A 276 18.37 15.06 35.86
N ARG A 277 19.42 14.56 35.21
CA ARG A 277 19.94 13.18 35.41
C ARG A 277 20.47 12.88 36.82
N LYS A 278 20.64 13.91 37.66
CA LYS A 278 21.03 13.79 39.08
C LYS A 278 19.84 13.81 40.04
N LEU A 279 18.64 14.13 39.54
CA LEU A 279 17.41 14.08 40.33
C LEU A 279 16.99 12.61 40.42
N PRO A 280 16.78 12.04 41.63
CA PRO A 280 16.49 10.62 41.79
C PRO A 280 15.01 10.34 41.52
N LEU A 281 14.62 10.51 40.25
CA LEU A 281 13.31 10.12 39.72
C LEU A 281 13.22 8.60 39.69
N VAL A 282 12.07 8.04 40.06
CA VAL A 282 11.82 6.59 40.06
C VAL A 282 10.58 6.26 39.25
N THR A 283 10.57 5.08 38.64
CA THR A 283 9.41 4.50 37.95
C THR A 283 8.67 3.55 38.90
N ILE A 284 7.34 3.45 38.78
CA ILE A 284 6.52 2.58 39.66
C ILE A 284 5.52 1.82 38.79
N ASP A 285 5.93 0.64 38.32
CA ASP A 285 5.19 -0.15 37.35
C ASP A 285 5.05 -1.63 37.77
N PRO A 286 4.08 -2.37 37.19
CA PRO A 286 4.06 -3.83 37.27
C PRO A 286 5.39 -4.46 36.83
N ALA A 287 5.75 -5.60 37.42
CA ALA A 287 7.02 -6.28 37.15
C ALA A 287 7.20 -6.75 35.69
N ASP A 288 6.12 -6.84 34.93
CA ASP A 288 6.08 -7.25 33.52
C ASP A 288 5.96 -6.08 32.53
N ALA A 289 5.92 -4.83 33.02
CA ALA A 289 5.90 -3.64 32.18
C ALA A 289 7.21 -3.52 31.36
N LYS A 290 7.09 -3.10 30.10
CA LYS A 290 8.24 -2.91 29.18
C LYS A 290 8.45 -1.45 28.79
N ASP A 291 7.38 -0.69 28.86
CA ASP A 291 7.21 0.73 28.61
C ASP A 291 6.94 1.44 29.94
N HIS A 292 7.92 2.21 30.41
CA HIS A 292 7.78 3.07 31.58
C HIS A 292 7.50 4.49 31.11
N ASP A 293 6.26 4.94 31.26
CA ASP A 293 5.79 6.22 30.71
C ASP A 293 6.04 7.40 31.64
N ASP A 294 6.00 7.17 32.96
CA ASP A 294 6.15 8.20 33.98
C ASP A 294 7.18 7.87 35.05
N ALA A 295 7.79 8.92 35.59
CA ALA A 295 8.69 8.85 36.72
C ALA A 295 8.40 9.97 37.72
N VAL A 296 8.55 9.67 39.00
CA VAL A 296 8.16 10.57 40.10
C VAL A 296 9.31 10.83 41.06
N PHE A 297 9.31 12.01 41.66
CA PHE A 297 10.21 12.38 42.76
C PHE A 297 9.52 13.40 43.66
N ALA A 298 9.69 13.29 44.97
CA ALA A 298 9.12 14.23 45.93
C ALA A 298 10.13 14.59 47.03
N ILE A 299 10.15 15.86 47.43
CA ILE A 299 10.94 16.38 48.55
C ILE A 299 10.14 17.41 49.32
N SER A 300 10.49 17.64 50.58
CA SER A 300 9.97 18.77 51.34
C SER A 300 10.27 20.09 50.62
N ASP A 301 9.32 21.02 50.64
CA ASP A 301 9.51 22.38 50.11
C ASP A 301 10.49 23.14 51.01
N PRO A 302 11.64 23.61 50.48
CA PRO A 302 12.60 24.38 51.27
C PRO A 302 12.13 25.82 51.56
N ASP A 303 11.02 26.28 50.99
CA ASP A 303 10.47 27.61 51.23
C ASP A 303 9.93 27.74 52.67
N GLU A 304 10.56 28.58 53.50
CA GLU A 304 10.15 28.85 54.88
C GLU A 304 8.72 29.40 54.99
N LYS A 305 8.17 29.96 53.90
CA LYS A 305 6.78 30.44 53.84
C LYS A 305 5.77 29.32 53.61
N ASN A 306 6.23 28.11 53.33
CA ASN A 306 5.40 26.92 53.12
C ASN A 306 5.84 25.77 54.06
N PRO A 307 5.78 25.97 55.39
CA PRO A 307 6.23 24.96 56.34
C PRO A 307 5.42 23.66 56.20
N GLY A 308 6.14 22.54 56.06
CA GLY A 308 5.52 21.23 55.82
C GLY A 308 5.02 21.02 54.39
N GLY A 309 5.26 21.95 53.47
CA GLY A 309 4.98 21.78 52.06
C GLY A 309 5.86 20.73 51.37
N VAL A 310 5.46 20.35 50.17
CA VAL A 310 6.14 19.33 49.35
C VAL A 310 6.28 19.82 47.91
N VAL A 311 7.46 19.60 47.32
CA VAL A 311 7.69 19.74 45.88
C VAL A 311 7.65 18.35 45.26
N VAL A 312 6.70 18.15 44.35
CA VAL A 312 6.53 16.91 43.58
C VAL A 312 6.92 17.17 42.14
N THR A 313 7.73 16.27 41.60
CA THR A 313 8.11 16.23 40.19
C THR A 313 7.51 15.00 39.56
N VAL A 314 6.83 15.18 38.42
CA VAL A 314 6.38 14.09 37.54
C VAL A 314 7.03 14.32 36.19
N ALA A 315 7.71 13.31 35.65
CA ALA A 315 8.36 13.33 34.35
C ALA A 315 7.69 12.28 33.46
N ILE A 316 7.18 12.71 32.30
CA ILE A 316 6.52 11.83 31.32
C ILE A 316 7.43 11.67 30.11
N ALA A 317 7.55 10.46 29.57
CA ALA A 317 8.33 10.16 28.37
C ALA A 317 7.99 11.14 27.22
N ASP A 318 9.02 11.76 26.63
CA ASP A 318 8.86 12.78 25.59
C ASP A 318 8.70 12.13 24.20
N VAL A 319 7.58 11.44 23.98
CA VAL A 319 7.26 10.77 22.70
C VAL A 319 7.31 11.74 21.52
N ALA A 320 6.90 13.00 21.73
CA ALA A 320 6.92 14.07 20.75
C ALA A 320 8.35 14.52 20.33
N ALA A 321 9.39 14.04 21.02
CA ALA A 321 10.77 14.15 20.55
C ALA A 321 11.03 13.29 19.31
N TYR A 322 10.35 12.16 19.19
CA TYR A 322 10.60 11.14 18.16
C TYR A 322 9.49 11.08 17.11
N VAL A 323 8.24 11.18 17.54
CA VAL A 323 7.08 11.21 16.63
C VAL A 323 6.78 12.67 16.28
N ARG A 324 7.08 13.07 15.04
CA ARG A 324 6.92 14.45 14.58
C ARG A 324 5.68 14.57 13.71
N TYR A 325 4.96 15.69 13.85
CA TYR A 325 3.74 15.93 13.09
C TYR A 325 3.94 15.73 11.59
N GLY A 326 3.01 14.98 10.97
CA GLY A 326 3.00 14.72 9.54
C GLY A 326 3.97 13.64 9.07
N THR A 327 4.70 12.94 9.94
CA THR A 327 5.53 11.80 9.55
C THR A 327 4.73 10.49 9.42
N ALA A 328 5.36 9.40 8.98
CA ALA A 328 4.68 8.10 8.88
C ALA A 328 4.33 7.57 10.28
N LEU A 329 5.24 7.72 11.25
CA LEU A 329 4.97 7.42 12.65
C LEU A 329 3.75 8.17 13.21
N ASP A 330 3.63 9.48 12.93
CA ASP A 330 2.51 10.31 13.41
C ASP A 330 1.17 9.88 12.79
N ARG A 331 1.14 9.66 11.47
CA ARG A 331 -0.08 9.21 10.78
C ARG A 331 -0.53 7.84 11.26
N GLU A 332 0.39 6.91 11.46
CA GLU A 332 0.08 5.56 11.94
C GLU A 332 -0.35 5.58 13.42
N ALA A 333 0.28 6.39 14.26
CA ALA A 333 -0.13 6.60 15.64
C ALA A 333 -1.55 7.19 15.72
N LEU A 334 -1.87 8.18 14.87
CA LEU A 334 -3.21 8.76 14.77
C LEU A 334 -4.26 7.74 14.33
N LYS A 335 -3.91 6.87 13.37
CA LYS A 335 -4.79 5.79 12.89
C LYS A 335 -5.05 4.74 13.96
N ARG A 336 -4.02 4.39 14.76
CA ARG A 336 -4.12 3.42 15.86
C ARG A 336 -4.86 3.99 17.06
N GLY A 337 -4.59 5.25 17.41
CA GLY A 337 -5.21 5.99 18.51
C GLY A 337 -4.76 5.56 19.91
N ASN A 338 -4.66 4.25 20.16
CA ASN A 338 -4.20 3.68 21.42
C ASN A 338 -3.50 2.32 21.21
N SER A 339 -2.87 1.82 22.28
CA SER A 339 -2.45 0.41 22.37
C SER A 339 -3.63 -0.43 22.86
N VAL A 340 -3.88 -1.58 22.23
CA VAL A 340 -4.95 -2.50 22.62
C VAL A 340 -4.36 -3.68 23.38
N TYR A 341 -4.81 -3.88 24.62
CA TYR A 341 -4.32 -4.92 25.52
C TYR A 341 -5.27 -6.13 25.49
N PHE A 342 -4.72 -7.29 25.18
CA PHE A 342 -5.37 -8.60 25.23
C PHE A 342 -4.72 -9.44 26.34
N PRO A 343 -5.41 -10.49 26.84
CA PRO A 343 -4.83 -11.37 27.86
C PRO A 343 -3.48 -12.00 27.46
N ASP A 344 -3.27 -12.30 26.17
CA ASP A 344 -2.07 -12.96 25.66
C ASP A 344 -1.07 -12.02 24.96
N ARG A 345 -1.45 -10.77 24.65
CA ARG A 345 -0.63 -9.86 23.85
C ARG A 345 -1.06 -8.40 23.95
N VAL A 346 -0.21 -7.51 23.45
CA VAL A 346 -0.55 -6.11 23.21
C VAL A 346 -0.42 -5.82 21.72
N VAL A 347 -1.38 -5.09 21.15
CA VAL A 347 -1.24 -4.45 19.83
C VAL A 347 -0.81 -3.01 20.08
N PRO A 348 0.47 -2.67 19.88
CA PRO A 348 0.99 -1.38 20.33
C PRO A 348 0.62 -0.26 19.36
N MET A 349 0.45 0.96 19.89
CA MET A 349 0.25 2.17 19.10
C MET A 349 1.50 2.55 18.31
N LEU A 350 2.69 2.35 18.89
CA LEU A 350 3.97 2.73 18.31
C LEU A 350 4.88 1.50 18.15
N PRO A 351 5.81 1.49 17.18
CA PRO A 351 6.80 0.42 17.08
C PRO A 351 7.64 0.32 18.37
N GLU A 352 8.06 -0.90 18.71
CA GLU A 352 8.79 -1.18 19.97
C GLU A 352 10.06 -0.32 20.13
N ARG A 353 10.74 -0.02 19.01
CA ARG A 353 11.91 0.87 18.99
C ARG A 353 11.60 2.26 19.57
N ILE A 354 10.39 2.76 19.36
CA ILE A 354 9.95 4.03 19.92
C ILE A 354 9.45 3.84 21.35
N SER A 355 8.45 2.97 21.57
CA SER A 355 7.80 2.84 22.88
C SER A 355 8.72 2.23 23.93
N ASN A 356 9.21 1.02 23.70
CA ASN A 356 9.87 0.21 24.71
C ASN A 356 11.34 0.59 24.89
N ASP A 357 11.97 1.18 23.87
CA ASP A 357 13.39 1.53 23.89
C ASP A 357 13.63 3.03 24.10
N LEU A 358 13.35 3.86 23.09
CA LEU A 358 13.76 5.28 23.09
C LEU A 358 12.95 6.17 24.04
N CYS A 359 11.67 5.86 24.26
CA CYS A 359 10.78 6.61 25.16
C CYS A 359 10.77 6.06 26.58
N SER A 360 10.74 4.73 26.74
CA SER A 360 10.66 4.07 28.06
C SER A 360 11.73 4.58 29.02
N LEU A 361 11.30 5.07 30.18
CA LEU A 361 12.12 5.68 31.23
C LEU A 361 12.91 4.65 32.06
N ARG A 362 13.61 3.75 31.38
CA ARG A 362 14.36 2.62 31.97
C ARG A 362 15.43 3.07 32.96
N ASP A 363 15.62 2.25 34.00
CA ASP A 363 16.67 2.43 35.00
C ASP A 363 18.06 2.59 34.37
N GLY A 364 18.82 3.55 34.90
CA GLY A 364 20.20 3.84 34.53
C GLY A 364 20.40 4.46 33.14
N GLN A 365 19.33 4.72 32.37
CA GLN A 365 19.42 5.22 31.00
C GLN A 365 18.99 6.68 30.88
N ASP A 366 19.76 7.45 30.10
CA ASP A 366 19.42 8.83 29.78
C ASP A 366 18.21 8.85 28.83
N ARG A 367 17.11 9.50 29.25
CA ARG A 367 15.85 9.56 28.50
C ARG A 367 15.24 10.97 28.49
N PRO A 368 14.72 11.43 27.34
CA PRO A 368 14.05 12.72 27.26
C PRO A 368 12.66 12.63 27.91
N ALA A 369 12.30 13.65 28.68
CA ALA A 369 11.00 13.72 29.33
C ALA A 369 10.43 15.16 29.29
N LEU A 370 9.10 15.24 29.37
CA LEU A 370 8.37 16.45 29.72
C LEU A 370 8.00 16.34 31.19
N ALA A 371 8.54 17.24 32.02
CA ALA A 371 8.33 17.22 33.45
C ALA A 371 7.47 18.40 33.91
N VAL A 372 6.66 18.13 34.93
CA VAL A 372 5.97 19.15 35.71
C VAL A 372 6.51 19.13 37.13
N ARG A 373 6.92 20.30 37.61
CA ARG A 373 7.25 20.52 39.02
C ARG A 373 6.08 21.23 39.68
N MET A 374 5.56 20.66 40.75
CA MET A 374 4.40 21.16 41.47
C MET A 374 4.78 21.37 42.94
N THR A 375 4.31 22.48 43.52
CA THR A 375 4.47 22.76 44.94
C THR A 375 3.11 22.65 45.62
N PHE A 376 3.06 21.91 46.72
CA PHE A 376 1.88 21.71 47.55
C PHE A 376 2.15 22.22 48.97
N SER A 377 1.12 22.73 49.63
CA SER A 377 1.17 23.01 51.08
C SER A 377 1.00 21.74 51.91
N ALA A 378 1.20 21.85 53.22
CA ALA A 378 1.13 20.72 54.15
C ALA A 378 -0.24 20.00 54.17
N ASP A 379 -1.31 20.69 53.79
CA ASP A 379 -2.67 20.15 53.65
C ASP A 379 -2.96 19.58 52.25
N GLY A 380 -1.97 19.55 51.36
CA GLY A 380 -2.10 18.98 50.00
C GLY A 380 -2.68 19.95 48.96
N ARG A 381 -2.90 21.23 49.28
CA ARG A 381 -3.36 22.21 48.29
C ARG A 381 -2.22 22.59 47.33
N LYS A 382 -2.46 22.52 46.02
CA LYS A 382 -1.49 22.97 45.00
C LYS A 382 -1.31 24.49 45.06
N LEU A 383 -0.08 24.94 45.24
CA LEU A 383 0.28 26.36 45.29
C LEU A 383 0.74 26.89 43.93
N ARG A 384 1.65 26.18 43.25
CA ARG A 384 2.21 26.59 41.95
C ARG A 384 2.71 25.38 41.15
N HIS A 385 2.97 25.58 39.87
CA HIS A 385 3.61 24.57 39.02
C HIS A 385 4.39 25.22 37.87
N SER A 386 5.31 24.46 37.28
CA SER A 386 6.07 24.82 36.07
C SER A 386 6.33 23.59 35.21
N PHE A 387 6.37 23.79 33.89
CA PHE A 387 6.66 22.75 32.90
C PHE A 387 8.09 22.89 32.37
N HIS A 388 8.75 21.75 32.19
CA HIS A 388 10.15 21.66 31.80
C HIS A 388 10.32 20.56 30.76
N ARG A 389 11.16 20.81 29.76
CA ARG A 389 11.64 19.75 28.88
C ARG A 389 13.03 19.34 29.37
N ILE A 390 13.20 18.08 29.72
CA ILE A 390 14.34 17.62 30.51
C ILE A 390 14.99 16.39 29.87
N MET A 391 16.26 16.17 30.22
CA MET A 391 16.91 14.87 30.13
C MET A 391 16.97 14.30 31.56
N MET A 392 16.42 13.11 31.76
CA MET A 392 16.44 12.42 33.05
C MET A 392 17.14 11.08 32.96
N LYS A 393 17.36 10.47 34.13
CA LYS A 393 17.82 9.10 34.28
C LYS A 393 17.06 8.51 35.44
N SER A 394 16.32 7.43 35.22
CA SER A 394 15.62 6.77 36.33
C SER A 394 16.65 6.21 37.31
N ALA A 395 16.36 6.31 38.59
CA ALA A 395 17.18 5.83 39.70
C ALA A 395 16.70 4.48 40.26
N ALA A 396 15.48 4.06 39.91
CA ALA A 396 14.88 2.78 40.27
C ALA A 396 13.72 2.40 39.35
#